data_AF-A0A2D9IXU2-F1
#
_entry.id   AF-A0A2D9IXU2-F1
#
_cell.length_a   1.000
_cell.length_b   1.000
_cell.length_c   1.000
_cell.angle_alpha   90.00
_cell.angle_beta   90.00
_cell.angle_gamma   90.00
#
_symmetry.space_group_name_H-M   'P 1'
#
loop_
_entity.id
_entity.type
_entity.pdbx_description
1 polymer ?
#
loop_
_entity_poly.entity_id
_entity_poly.type
_entity_poly.pdbx_seq_one_letter_code
_entity_poly.pdbx_strand_id
1 'polypeptide(L)'
;MFKIILSLSLFLFTSDLSISEISFKVVKKGSSDRRFIWLHADEQTAKMALEAHMLSNPGIAFFIDNTNTREVLVSGGLVDPNRIFSSLGAQKNIHKYNPQWASSKKKAVLNAMDKDRENFLNTVFPDSGEVVIALHNNFKGYNVKLEIPKSDTISIKKDQNPRDFYLCTNRKDFEILAKSPYNVVLQESYPKKDDGSLSWAAVKWGVRYVNIETRLGWLSMQKKMLKYANQNLPEK
;
A
#
# COMPACT_ATOMS: atom_id res chain seq x y z
N MET A 1 -46.41 6.16 18.62
CA MET A 1 -45.03 6.66 18.39
C MET A 1 -44.32 5.71 17.43
N PHE A 2 -44.32 6.02 16.13
CA PHE A 2 -43.58 5.25 15.14
C PHE A 2 -42.11 5.67 15.17
N LYS A 3 -41.21 4.77 15.58
CA LYS A 3 -39.77 4.95 15.39
C LYS A 3 -39.46 4.69 13.91
N ILE A 4 -39.19 5.75 13.15
CA ILE A 4 -38.59 5.65 11.82
C ILE A 4 -37.14 5.21 12.05
N ILE A 5 -36.85 3.94 11.80
CA ILE A 5 -35.46 3.47 11.65
C ILE A 5 -35.03 3.89 10.26
N LEU A 6 -34.30 5.00 10.18
CA LEU A 6 -33.65 5.42 8.95
C LEU A 6 -32.50 4.44 8.69
N SER A 7 -32.74 3.38 7.93
CA SER A 7 -31.65 2.54 7.43
C SER A 7 -30.88 3.37 6.40
N LEU A 8 -29.79 3.98 6.83
CA LEU A 8 -28.86 4.64 5.93
C LEU A 8 -28.21 3.54 5.08
N SER A 9 -28.75 3.31 3.89
CA SER A 9 -28.13 2.44 2.90
C SER A 9 -26.75 3.01 2.59
N LEU A 10 -25.69 2.32 3.04
CA LEU A 10 -24.31 2.68 2.70
C LEU A 10 -24.15 2.47 1.19
N PHE A 11 -24.14 3.56 0.43
CA PHE A 11 -23.79 3.55 -0.98
C PHE A 11 -22.30 3.19 -1.13
N LEU A 12 -22.02 2.16 -1.93
CA LEU A 12 -20.69 1.91 -2.48
C LEU A 12 -20.52 2.87 -3.65
N PHE A 13 -19.60 3.83 -3.54
CA PHE A 13 -19.20 4.67 -4.66
C PHE A 13 -17.96 4.09 -5.30
N THR A 14 -17.99 3.99 -6.63
CA THR A 14 -16.84 3.65 -7.46
C THR A 14 -16.43 4.87 -8.25
N SER A 15 -15.14 5.18 -8.24
CA SER A 15 -14.50 6.18 -9.10
C SER A 15 -13.16 5.65 -9.55
N ASP A 16 -12.57 6.29 -10.55
CA ASP A 16 -11.24 5.93 -11.04
C ASP A 16 -10.22 6.98 -10.60
N LEU A 17 -9.03 6.51 -10.24
CA LEU A 17 -7.85 7.33 -9.95
C LEU A 17 -6.70 6.82 -10.83
N SER A 18 -5.86 7.70 -11.35
CA SER A 18 -4.72 7.28 -12.15
C SER A 18 -3.44 8.03 -11.84
N ILE A 19 -2.33 7.41 -12.21
CA ILE A 19 -1.00 8.01 -12.31
C ILE A 19 -0.40 7.61 -13.65
N SER A 20 -0.23 8.55 -14.57
CA SER A 20 0.05 8.26 -15.97
C SER A 20 -1.01 7.29 -16.54
N GLU A 21 -0.60 6.21 -17.19
CA GLU A 21 -1.49 5.18 -17.76
C GLU A 21 -1.91 4.11 -16.73
N ILE A 22 -1.52 4.24 -15.46
CA ILE A 22 -1.83 3.26 -14.40
C ILE A 22 -3.12 3.66 -13.70
N SER A 23 -4.15 2.84 -13.84
CA SER A 23 -5.48 3.08 -13.27
C SER A 23 -5.70 2.31 -11.97
N PHE A 24 -6.55 2.87 -11.12
CA PHE A 24 -6.98 2.31 -9.85
C PHE A 24 -8.50 2.44 -9.72
N LYS A 25 -9.15 1.33 -9.40
CA LYS A 25 -10.54 1.31 -8.96
C LYS A 25 -10.61 1.74 -7.50
N VAL A 26 -11.41 2.76 -7.22
CA VAL A 26 -11.65 3.27 -5.86
C VAL A 26 -12.97 2.73 -5.35
N VAL A 27 -12.97 2.16 -4.14
CA VAL A 27 -14.18 1.68 -3.46
C VAL A 27 -14.30 2.40 -2.11
N LYS A 28 -15.36 3.18 -1.92
CA LYS A 28 -15.65 3.87 -0.66
C LYS A 28 -16.80 3.22 0.09
N LYS A 29 -16.65 3.05 1.40
CA LYS A 29 -17.71 2.60 2.31
C LYS A 29 -17.73 3.45 3.58
N GLY A 30 -18.88 4.02 3.92
CA GLY A 30 -19.04 4.82 5.15
C GLY A 30 -18.25 6.13 5.11
N SER A 31 -17.95 6.67 6.30
CA SER A 31 -17.37 8.01 6.48
C SER A 31 -15.93 8.02 6.99
N SER A 32 -15.34 6.88 7.34
CA SER A 32 -13.92 6.82 7.75
C SER A 32 -13.03 7.22 6.59
N ASP A 33 -11.96 7.94 6.91
CA ASP A 33 -10.96 8.39 5.97
C ASP A 33 -9.75 7.43 5.92
N ARG A 34 -9.85 6.29 6.61
CA ARG A 34 -8.89 5.19 6.55
C ARG A 34 -8.71 4.71 5.12
N ARG A 35 -7.46 4.62 4.70
CA ARG A 35 -7.12 4.24 3.33
C ARG A 35 -6.57 2.84 3.29
N PHE A 36 -6.97 2.10 2.27
CA PHE A 36 -6.44 0.77 1.96
C PHE A 36 -5.95 0.74 0.53
N ILE A 37 -4.83 0.09 0.26
CA ILE A 37 -4.29 0.05 -1.10
C ILE A 37 -3.68 -1.31 -1.44
N TRP A 38 -3.96 -1.76 -2.66
CA TRP A 38 -3.43 -2.98 -3.25
C TRP A 38 -2.77 -2.66 -4.60
N LEU A 39 -1.46 -2.83 -4.67
CA LEU A 39 -0.60 -2.28 -5.74
C LEU A 39 -0.12 -3.29 -6.78
N HIS A 40 -0.01 -4.58 -6.46
CA HIS A 40 0.48 -5.59 -7.41
C HIS A 40 -0.63 -6.58 -7.76
N ALA A 41 -0.98 -6.67 -9.05
CA ALA A 41 -2.15 -7.43 -9.45
C ALA A 41 -1.98 -8.95 -9.32
N ASP A 42 -0.76 -9.46 -9.14
CA ASP A 42 -0.50 -10.88 -8.87
C ASP A 42 -0.67 -11.28 -7.39
N GLU A 43 -0.81 -10.31 -6.48
CA GLU A 43 -0.93 -10.54 -5.03
C GLU A 43 -2.39 -10.79 -4.61
N GLN A 44 -3.00 -11.85 -5.16
CA GLN A 44 -4.44 -12.12 -5.05
C GLN A 44 -4.93 -12.40 -3.62
N THR A 45 -4.08 -12.88 -2.72
CA THR A 45 -4.48 -13.13 -1.32
C THR A 45 -4.73 -11.81 -0.58
N ALA A 46 -3.92 -10.79 -0.86
CA ALA A 46 -4.10 -9.42 -0.38
C ALA A 46 -5.41 -8.81 -0.91
N LYS A 47 -5.67 -8.95 -2.22
CA LYS A 47 -6.94 -8.52 -2.85
C LYS A 47 -8.15 -9.14 -2.16
N MET A 48 -8.20 -10.47 -2.04
CA MET A 48 -9.32 -11.19 -1.42
C MET A 48 -9.54 -10.79 0.05
N ALA A 49 -8.45 -10.53 0.80
CA ALA A 49 -8.55 -10.06 2.17
C ALA A 49 -9.14 -8.65 2.25
N LEU A 50 -8.69 -7.75 1.36
CA LEU A 50 -9.18 -6.38 1.30
C LEU A 50 -10.63 -6.31 0.83
N GLU A 51 -11.02 -7.05 -0.21
CA GLU A 51 -12.41 -7.13 -0.66
C GLU A 51 -13.33 -7.59 0.47
N ALA A 52 -12.96 -8.67 1.17
CA ALA A 52 -13.72 -9.16 2.31
C ALA A 52 -13.79 -8.15 3.47
N HIS A 53 -12.73 -7.35 3.69
CA HIS A 53 -12.71 -6.29 4.69
C HIS A 53 -13.69 -5.18 4.35
N MET A 54 -13.71 -4.75 3.09
CA MET A 54 -14.59 -3.68 2.59
C MET A 54 -16.07 -4.08 2.56
N LEU A 55 -16.43 -5.35 2.77
CA LEU A 55 -17.83 -5.74 2.93
C LEU A 55 -18.45 -5.21 4.23
N SER A 56 -17.68 -5.06 5.30
CA SER A 56 -18.21 -4.73 6.64
C SER A 56 -17.51 -3.57 7.35
N ASN A 57 -16.36 -3.09 6.86
CA ASN A 57 -15.60 -2.02 7.52
C ASN A 57 -15.66 -0.73 6.67
N PRO A 58 -15.79 0.45 7.30
CA PRO A 58 -15.71 1.72 6.59
C PRO A 58 -14.26 2.03 6.16
N GLY A 59 -14.13 2.89 5.15
CA GLY A 59 -12.85 3.34 4.60
C GLY A 59 -12.90 3.52 3.08
N ILE A 60 -11.74 3.78 2.49
CA ILE A 60 -11.55 3.97 1.06
C ILE A 60 -10.44 3.03 0.58
N ALA A 61 -10.77 2.11 -0.33
CA ALA A 61 -9.86 1.14 -0.88
C ALA A 61 -9.50 1.46 -2.33
N PHE A 62 -8.20 1.41 -2.65
CA PHE A 62 -7.64 1.60 -3.98
C PHE A 62 -7.11 0.25 -4.50
N PHE A 63 -7.68 -0.24 -5.58
CA PHE A 63 -7.25 -1.47 -6.24
C PHE A 63 -6.64 -1.13 -7.58
N ILE A 64 -5.38 -1.52 -7.80
CA ILE A 64 -4.79 -1.37 -9.13
C ILE A 64 -5.63 -2.11 -10.18
N ASP A 65 -5.88 -1.46 -11.30
CA ASP A 65 -6.56 -2.05 -12.45
C ASP A 65 -5.52 -2.64 -13.40
N ASN A 66 -5.18 -3.91 -13.15
CA ASN A 66 -4.25 -4.68 -13.99
C ASN A 66 -4.58 -6.18 -13.92
N THR A 67 -4.08 -6.94 -14.89
CA THR A 67 -4.34 -8.38 -15.04
C THR A 67 -3.25 -9.23 -14.37
N ASN A 68 -3.52 -9.75 -13.17
CA ASN A 68 -2.78 -10.84 -12.48
C ASN A 68 -1.23 -10.83 -12.60
N THR A 69 -0.62 -9.67 -12.79
CA THR A 69 0.81 -9.48 -13.03
C THR A 69 1.32 -8.41 -12.08
N ARG A 70 2.58 -8.54 -11.68
CA ARG A 70 3.24 -7.60 -10.79
C ARG A 70 3.44 -6.25 -11.47
N GLU A 71 4.05 -6.28 -12.66
CA GLU A 71 4.31 -5.09 -13.47
C GLU A 71 3.09 -4.68 -14.30
N VAL A 72 3.00 -3.38 -14.59
CA VAL A 72 1.98 -2.78 -15.48
C VAL A 72 2.61 -2.31 -16.78
N LEU A 73 1.80 -2.25 -17.84
CA LEU A 73 2.20 -1.66 -19.11
C LEU A 73 1.96 -0.15 -19.10
N VAL A 74 3.01 0.64 -19.35
CA VAL A 74 2.95 2.09 -19.54
C VAL A 74 3.69 2.43 -20.82
N SER A 75 3.00 3.07 -21.77
CA SER A 75 3.55 3.44 -23.08
C SER A 75 4.25 2.26 -23.80
N GLY A 76 3.68 1.05 -23.65
CA GLY A 76 4.17 -0.19 -24.23
C GLY A 76 5.41 -0.80 -23.54
N GLY A 77 5.72 -0.44 -22.29
CA GLY A 77 6.82 -1.01 -21.52
C GLY A 77 6.43 -1.34 -20.10
N LEU A 78 7.24 -2.17 -19.44
CA LEU A 78 6.95 -2.67 -18.10
C LEU A 78 7.41 -1.69 -17.02
N VAL A 79 6.60 -1.57 -15.97
CA VAL A 79 6.89 -0.73 -14.80
C VAL A 79 6.39 -1.47 -13.55
N ASP A 80 7.20 -1.52 -12.49
CA ASP A 80 6.72 -1.97 -11.17
C ASP A 80 5.91 -0.83 -10.53
N PRO A 81 4.60 -0.99 -10.25
CA PRO A 81 3.75 0.09 -9.76
C PRO A 81 4.08 0.54 -8.33
N ASN A 82 4.82 -0.25 -7.55
CA ASN A 82 5.31 0.16 -6.23
C ASN A 82 6.77 0.65 -6.26
N ARG A 83 7.20 1.24 -7.39
CA ARG A 83 8.53 1.83 -7.58
C ARG A 83 8.47 3.18 -8.31
N ILE A 84 7.31 3.85 -8.29
CA ILE A 84 7.05 5.09 -9.05
C ILE A 84 6.71 6.31 -8.19
N PHE A 85 6.65 6.16 -6.86
CA PHE A 85 6.21 7.22 -5.94
C PHE A 85 7.30 8.24 -5.57
N SER A 86 8.43 8.20 -6.28
CA SER A 86 9.43 9.26 -6.34
C SER A 86 9.99 9.37 -7.76
N SER A 87 10.43 10.56 -8.19
CA SER A 87 11.03 10.72 -9.53
C SER A 87 12.31 9.88 -9.68
N LEU A 88 13.13 9.80 -8.62
CA LEU A 88 14.33 8.96 -8.62
C LEU A 88 14.01 7.46 -8.71
N GLY A 89 13.02 6.98 -7.96
CA GLY A 89 12.56 5.59 -8.02
C GLY A 89 11.96 5.25 -9.38
N ALA A 90 11.06 6.11 -9.88
CA ALA A 90 10.44 5.96 -11.20
C ALA A 90 11.50 5.93 -12.31
N GLN A 91 12.50 6.81 -12.26
CA GLN A 91 13.61 6.81 -13.19
C GLN A 91 14.36 5.47 -13.18
N LYS A 92 14.77 4.98 -12.00
CA LYS A 92 15.48 3.69 -11.88
C LYS A 92 14.63 2.52 -12.38
N ASN A 93 13.34 2.53 -12.08
CA ASN A 93 12.36 1.54 -12.52
C ASN A 93 12.25 1.51 -14.06
N ILE A 94 12.05 2.66 -14.70
CA ILE A 94 12.01 2.81 -16.16
C ILE A 94 13.30 2.28 -16.80
N HIS A 95 14.48 2.62 -16.24
CA HIS A 95 15.76 2.15 -16.76
C HIS A 95 15.94 0.64 -16.63
N LYS A 96 15.52 0.05 -15.51
CA LYS A 96 15.62 -1.38 -15.23
C LYS A 96 14.79 -2.21 -16.19
N TYR A 97 13.52 -1.86 -16.38
CA TYR A 97 12.57 -2.67 -17.15
C TYR A 97 12.57 -2.34 -18.64
N ASN A 98 13.02 -1.15 -19.03
CA ASN A 98 12.99 -0.71 -20.43
C ASN A 98 14.38 -0.25 -20.92
N PRO A 99 15.45 -1.06 -20.78
CA PRO A 99 16.80 -0.68 -21.19
C PRO A 99 16.89 -0.29 -22.66
N GLN A 100 16.09 -0.94 -23.52
CA GLN A 100 16.00 -0.74 -24.96
C GLN A 100 15.39 0.60 -25.38
N TRP A 101 14.70 1.32 -24.49
CA TRP A 101 14.11 2.61 -24.85
C TRP A 101 15.16 3.70 -25.02
N ALA A 102 14.97 4.53 -26.06
CA ALA A 102 15.71 5.76 -26.23
C ALA A 102 15.54 6.70 -25.01
N SER A 103 16.59 7.46 -24.69
CA SER A 103 16.60 8.37 -23.54
C SER A 103 15.45 9.39 -23.57
N SER A 104 15.07 9.85 -24.76
CA SER A 104 13.92 10.75 -24.96
C SER A 104 12.60 10.12 -24.53
N LYS A 105 12.36 8.85 -24.90
CA LYS A 105 11.16 8.11 -24.46
C LYS A 105 11.16 7.88 -22.95
N LYS A 106 12.28 7.47 -22.36
CA LYS A 106 12.41 7.30 -20.90
C LYS A 106 12.08 8.60 -20.15
N LYS A 107 12.59 9.74 -20.65
CA LYS A 107 12.30 11.07 -20.09
C LYS A 107 10.83 11.47 -20.25
N ALA A 108 10.22 11.20 -21.40
CA ALA A 108 8.80 11.52 -21.62
C ALA A 108 7.88 10.74 -20.66
N VAL A 109 8.12 9.43 -20.48
CA VAL A 109 7.35 8.60 -19.55
C VAL A 109 7.56 9.05 -18.10
N LEU A 110 8.80 9.34 -17.70
CA LEU A 110 9.08 9.88 -16.36
C LEU A 110 8.36 11.20 -16.11
N ASN A 111 8.38 12.13 -17.08
CA ASN A 111 7.70 13.42 -16.96
C ASN A 111 6.17 13.25 -16.82
N ALA A 112 5.56 12.30 -17.53
CA ALA A 112 4.14 12.00 -17.40
C ALA A 112 3.81 11.47 -16.00
N MET A 113 4.60 10.53 -15.47
CA MET A 113 4.45 10.07 -14.09
C MET A 113 4.67 11.20 -13.07
N ASP A 114 5.68 12.05 -13.29
CA ASP A 114 6.00 13.17 -12.39
C ASP A 114 4.86 14.19 -12.31
N LYS A 115 4.21 14.47 -13.45
CA LYS A 115 3.07 15.39 -13.54
C LYS A 115 1.88 14.92 -12.70
N ASP A 116 1.58 13.63 -12.70
CA ASP A 116 0.37 13.10 -12.07
C ASP A 116 0.60 12.67 -10.61
N ARG A 117 1.85 12.42 -10.22
CA ARG A 117 2.19 11.82 -8.92
C ARG A 117 1.69 12.61 -7.74
N GLU A 118 1.85 13.92 -7.74
CA GLU A 118 1.47 14.75 -6.59
C GLU A 118 -0.03 14.66 -6.33
N ASN A 119 -0.85 14.78 -7.39
CA ASN A 119 -2.30 14.64 -7.31
C ASN A 119 -2.71 13.23 -6.86
N PHE A 120 -2.05 12.20 -7.36
CA PHE A 120 -2.27 10.82 -6.92
C PHE A 120 -1.98 10.66 -5.42
N LEU A 121 -0.83 11.13 -4.95
CA LEU A 121 -0.42 11.03 -3.55
C LEU A 121 -1.35 11.84 -2.63
N ASN A 122 -1.75 13.06 -3.01
CA ASN A 122 -2.76 13.85 -2.28
C ASN A 122 -4.10 13.13 -2.14
N THR A 123 -4.45 12.25 -3.09
CA THR A 123 -5.71 11.49 -3.02
C THR A 123 -5.59 10.25 -2.14
N VAL A 124 -4.44 9.57 -2.18
CA VAL A 124 -4.17 8.32 -1.44
C VAL A 124 -3.75 8.60 0.01
N PHE A 125 -3.07 9.71 0.27
CA PHE A 125 -2.63 10.11 1.60
C PHE A 125 -3.67 11.04 2.23
N PRO A 126 -4.35 10.60 3.31
CA PRO A 126 -5.40 11.38 3.92
C PRO A 126 -4.84 12.52 4.78
N ASP A 127 -5.34 13.75 4.57
CA ASP A 127 -5.01 14.92 5.39
C ASP A 127 -5.57 14.83 6.82
N SER A 128 -6.49 13.88 7.07
CA SER A 128 -7.12 13.68 8.39
C SER A 128 -6.18 13.10 9.45
N GLY A 129 -5.01 12.58 9.04
CA GLY A 129 -4.09 11.83 9.90
C GLY A 129 -4.46 10.35 10.07
N GLU A 130 -5.48 9.85 9.38
CA GLU A 130 -5.81 8.43 9.33
C GLU A 130 -4.69 7.61 8.67
N VAL A 131 -4.60 6.33 9.03
CA VAL A 131 -3.56 5.44 8.51
C VAL A 131 -3.88 4.95 7.08
N VAL A 132 -2.84 4.87 6.26
CA VAL A 132 -2.86 4.15 4.97
C VAL A 132 -2.36 2.73 5.19
N ILE A 133 -3.20 1.73 4.91
CA ILE A 133 -2.87 0.32 5.04
C ILE A 133 -2.69 -0.31 3.65
N ALA A 134 -1.45 -0.57 3.27
CA ALA A 134 -1.15 -1.34 2.07
C ALA A 134 -1.17 -2.84 2.37
N LEU A 135 -1.74 -3.62 1.46
CA LEU A 135 -1.74 -5.08 1.56
C LEU A 135 -0.92 -5.69 0.44
N HIS A 136 0.01 -6.53 0.83
CA HIS A 136 0.93 -7.20 -0.07
C HIS A 136 0.98 -8.70 0.18
N ASN A 137 1.41 -9.44 -0.84
CA ASN A 137 1.81 -10.82 -0.67
C ASN A 137 3.24 -11.07 -1.13
N ASN A 138 4.00 -11.78 -0.33
CA ASN A 138 5.36 -12.15 -0.66
C ASN A 138 5.46 -13.57 -1.22
N PHE A 139 6.44 -13.73 -2.12
CA PHE A 139 6.84 -14.98 -2.74
C PHE A 139 8.36 -15.03 -2.93
N LYS A 140 8.93 -16.22 -3.15
CA LYS A 140 10.36 -16.43 -3.50
C LYS A 140 11.39 -15.79 -2.54
N GLY A 141 11.11 -15.80 -1.24
CA GLY A 141 12.12 -15.53 -0.20
C GLY A 141 12.12 -14.12 0.38
N TYR A 142 11.33 -13.18 -0.16
CA TYR A 142 11.12 -11.89 0.51
C TYR A 142 10.46 -12.10 1.88
N ASN A 143 11.03 -11.50 2.92
CA ASN A 143 10.61 -11.65 4.32
C ASN A 143 11.22 -10.52 5.18
N VAL A 144 10.77 -10.41 6.43
CA VAL A 144 11.14 -9.34 7.37
C VAL A 144 12.66 -9.15 7.54
N LYS A 145 13.47 -10.20 7.37
CA LYS A 145 14.94 -10.11 7.52
C LYS A 145 15.59 -9.16 6.51
N LEU A 146 14.97 -8.97 5.34
CA LEU A 146 15.47 -8.02 4.33
C LEU A 146 15.14 -6.56 4.68
N GLU A 147 14.16 -6.35 5.55
CA GLU A 147 13.71 -5.02 5.98
C GLU A 147 14.40 -4.58 7.28
N ILE A 148 14.83 -5.50 8.14
CA ILE A 148 15.59 -5.18 9.38
C ILE A 148 16.73 -4.17 9.16
N PRO A 149 17.62 -4.32 8.16
CA PRO A 149 18.74 -3.39 7.96
C PRO A 149 18.31 -1.98 7.49
N LYS A 150 17.06 -1.81 7.07
CA LYS A 150 16.48 -0.56 6.60
C LYS A 150 15.60 0.11 7.66
N SER A 151 15.52 -0.46 8.86
CA SER A 151 14.54 -0.09 9.88
C SER A 151 15.19 0.55 11.09
N ASP A 152 14.51 1.57 11.62
CA ASP A 152 14.92 2.30 12.82
C ASP A 152 14.66 1.49 14.09
N THR A 153 13.63 0.64 14.10
CA THR A 153 13.29 -0.22 15.24
C THR A 153 12.58 -1.48 14.76
N ILE A 154 12.77 -2.58 15.49
CA ILE A 154 12.21 -3.89 15.15
C ILE A 154 11.52 -4.52 16.36
N SER A 155 10.50 -5.33 16.10
CA SER A 155 9.85 -6.23 17.06
C SER A 155 9.69 -7.58 16.39
N ILE A 156 10.70 -8.45 16.55
CA ILE A 156 10.73 -9.78 15.94
C ILE A 156 10.27 -10.82 16.95
N LYS A 157 9.33 -11.67 16.55
CA LYS A 157 8.74 -12.70 17.40
C LYS A 157 9.40 -14.04 17.12
N LYS A 158 9.83 -14.73 18.18
CA LYS A 158 10.63 -15.96 18.10
C LYS A 158 9.98 -17.06 17.25
N ASP A 159 8.66 -17.23 17.38
CA ASP A 159 7.92 -18.34 16.76
C ASP A 159 7.02 -17.90 15.60
N GLN A 160 7.20 -16.68 15.08
CA GLN A 160 6.45 -16.20 13.91
C GLN A 160 7.16 -16.49 12.60
N ASN A 161 6.36 -16.72 11.57
CA ASN A 161 6.88 -16.84 10.22
C ASN A 161 7.49 -15.49 9.78
N PRO A 162 8.76 -15.45 9.34
CA PRO A 162 9.39 -14.21 8.89
C PRO A 162 8.68 -13.53 7.71
N ARG A 163 7.85 -14.27 6.96
CA ARG A 163 7.04 -13.74 5.86
C ARG A 163 5.81 -12.97 6.30
N ASP A 164 5.39 -13.11 7.55
CA ASP A 164 4.21 -12.45 8.06
C ASP A 164 4.66 -11.30 8.97
N PHE A 165 4.60 -10.08 8.44
CA PHE A 165 5.10 -8.91 9.15
C PHE A 165 4.39 -7.62 8.75
N TYR A 166 4.41 -6.67 9.67
CA TYR A 166 4.11 -5.28 9.38
C TYR A 166 5.39 -4.49 9.14
N LEU A 167 5.33 -3.57 8.19
CA LEU A 167 6.23 -2.44 8.08
C LEU A 167 5.41 -1.19 8.32
N CYS A 168 5.83 -0.31 9.22
CA CYS A 168 5.13 0.95 9.46
C CYS A 168 6.07 2.15 9.48
N THR A 169 5.50 3.35 9.31
CA THR A 169 6.26 4.62 9.22
C THR A 169 6.10 5.53 10.43
N ASN A 170 5.32 5.12 11.42
CA ASN A 170 4.97 5.93 12.59
C ASN A 170 5.29 5.21 13.89
N ARG A 171 5.99 5.89 14.81
CA ARG A 171 6.38 5.38 16.13
C ARG A 171 5.22 4.88 16.98
N LYS A 172 4.12 5.65 17.07
CA LYS A 172 2.96 5.27 17.89
C LYS A 172 2.26 4.03 17.32
N ASP A 173 2.12 3.97 15.99
CA ASP A 173 1.57 2.79 15.32
C ASP A 173 2.48 1.57 15.52
N PHE A 174 3.80 1.74 15.45
CA PHE A 174 4.77 0.68 15.77
C PHE A 174 4.57 0.14 17.19
N GLU A 175 4.46 0.99 18.20
CA GLU A 175 4.30 0.58 19.60
C GLU A 175 3.02 -0.25 19.82
N ILE A 176 1.95 0.06 19.06
CA ILE A 176 0.71 -0.70 19.07
C ILE A 176 0.91 -2.05 18.36
N LEU A 177 1.42 -2.03 17.13
CA LEU A 177 1.62 -3.24 16.34
C LEU A 177 2.65 -4.19 16.98
N ALA A 178 3.66 -3.66 17.68
CA ALA A 178 4.68 -4.43 18.37
C ALA A 178 4.10 -5.27 19.53
N LYS A 179 2.91 -4.94 20.04
CA LYS A 179 2.17 -5.75 21.04
C LYS A 179 1.38 -6.90 20.39
N SER A 180 1.24 -6.90 19.07
CA SER A 180 0.62 -7.99 18.32
C SER A 180 1.50 -9.26 18.37
N PRO A 181 0.95 -10.42 18.01
CA PRO A 181 1.75 -11.63 17.88
C PRO A 181 2.62 -11.63 16.63
N TYR A 182 2.63 -10.59 15.78
CA TYR A 182 3.31 -10.57 14.48
C TYR A 182 4.66 -9.84 14.53
N ASN A 183 5.51 -10.08 13.53
CA ASN A 183 6.75 -9.33 13.33
C ASN A 183 6.43 -7.90 12.89
N VAL A 184 7.19 -6.93 13.38
CA VAL A 184 7.01 -5.52 13.04
C VAL A 184 8.36 -4.86 12.81
N VAL A 185 8.46 -4.04 11.77
CA VAL A 185 9.60 -3.16 11.55
C VAL A 185 9.12 -1.73 11.36
N LEU A 186 9.85 -0.78 11.94
CA LEU A 186 9.60 0.66 11.80
C LEU A 186 10.60 1.27 10.83
N GLN A 187 10.09 2.05 9.89
CA GLN A 187 10.85 2.84 8.93
C GLN A 187 10.35 4.29 9.00
N GLU A 188 10.86 5.08 9.94
CA GLU A 188 10.47 6.48 10.15
C GLU A 188 11.55 7.47 9.71
N SER A 189 12.76 7.00 9.40
CA SER A 189 13.82 7.81 8.77
C SER A 189 13.83 7.61 7.25
N TYR A 190 13.93 8.71 6.49
CA TYR A 190 14.03 8.64 5.04
C TYR A 190 15.30 7.87 4.60
N PRO A 191 15.21 6.94 3.63
CA PRO A 191 16.31 6.04 3.33
C PRO A 191 17.42 6.77 2.56
N LYS A 192 18.66 6.30 2.73
CA LYS A 192 19.78 6.74 1.86
C LYS A 192 19.56 6.37 0.39
N LYS A 193 18.80 5.29 0.14
CA LYS A 193 18.49 4.77 -1.20
C LYS A 193 16.98 4.73 -1.38
N ASP A 194 16.45 5.77 -2.00
CA ASP A 194 15.06 5.82 -2.45
C ASP A 194 14.85 4.84 -3.62
N ASP A 195 13.88 3.93 -3.42
CA ASP A 195 13.48 2.89 -4.36
C ASP A 195 12.11 3.16 -5.02
N GLY A 196 11.46 4.29 -4.69
CA GLY A 196 10.17 4.71 -5.25
C GLY A 196 8.94 4.01 -4.68
N SER A 197 9.06 3.26 -3.59
CA SER A 197 7.90 2.62 -2.94
C SER A 197 6.99 3.61 -2.20
N LEU A 198 5.73 3.19 -2.01
CA LEU A 198 4.72 4.00 -1.34
C LEU A 198 5.07 4.22 0.13
N SER A 199 5.75 3.27 0.78
CA SER A 199 6.24 3.42 2.15
C SER A 199 7.24 4.58 2.27
N TRP A 200 8.19 4.72 1.34
CA TRP A 200 9.12 5.84 1.36
C TRP A 200 8.46 7.17 1.00
N ALA A 201 7.50 7.17 0.08
CA ALA A 201 6.67 8.34 -0.15
C ALA A 201 5.93 8.75 1.14
N ALA A 202 5.35 7.80 1.87
CA ALA A 202 4.67 8.09 3.14
C ALA A 202 5.63 8.67 4.19
N VAL A 203 6.86 8.15 4.33
CA VAL A 203 7.88 8.75 5.20
C VAL A 203 8.18 10.20 4.79
N LYS A 204 8.42 10.44 3.49
CA LYS A 204 8.71 11.79 2.97
C LYS A 204 7.58 12.79 3.21
N TRP A 205 6.35 12.32 3.14
CA TRP A 205 5.14 13.13 3.28
C TRP A 205 4.63 13.22 4.73
N GLY A 206 5.27 12.54 5.68
CA GLY A 206 4.83 12.53 7.09
C GLY A 206 3.51 11.77 7.31
N VAL A 207 3.20 10.80 6.46
CA VAL A 207 1.93 10.05 6.48
C VAL A 207 2.09 8.75 7.28
N ARG A 208 1.09 8.47 8.12
CA ARG A 208 0.96 7.18 8.82
C ARG A 208 0.67 6.09 7.80
N TYR A 209 1.61 5.15 7.66
CA TYR A 209 1.52 4.08 6.70
C TYR A 209 1.87 2.74 7.36
N VAL A 210 1.14 1.70 6.97
CA VAL A 210 1.38 0.31 7.36
C VAL A 210 1.29 -0.57 6.11
N ASN A 211 2.35 -1.31 5.81
CA ASN A 211 2.33 -2.42 4.86
C ASN A 211 2.13 -3.74 5.63
N ILE A 212 1.17 -4.55 5.19
CA ILE A 212 0.94 -5.90 5.65
C ILE A 212 1.46 -6.88 4.60
N GLU A 213 2.52 -7.59 4.96
CA GLU A 213 3.13 -8.64 4.16
C GLU A 213 2.73 -10.02 4.70
N THR A 214 2.19 -10.88 3.84
CA THR A 214 2.01 -12.31 4.14
C THR A 214 2.34 -13.19 2.95
N ARG A 215 2.53 -14.49 3.18
CA ARG A 215 2.75 -15.44 2.08
C ARG A 215 1.53 -15.51 1.15
N LEU A 216 1.76 -15.48 -0.18
CA LEU A 216 0.73 -15.78 -1.17
C LEU A 216 0.05 -17.14 -0.89
N GLY A 217 -1.28 -17.15 -0.87
CA GLY A 217 -2.12 -18.30 -0.52
C GLY A 217 -2.55 -18.35 0.96
N TRP A 218 -2.01 -17.49 1.84
CA TRP A 218 -2.31 -17.53 3.27
C TRP A 218 -3.42 -16.54 3.70
N LEU A 219 -4.61 -16.68 3.10
CA LEU A 219 -5.73 -15.73 3.28
C LEU A 219 -6.15 -15.55 4.74
N SER A 220 -6.15 -16.62 5.54
CA SER A 220 -6.51 -16.55 6.95
C SER A 220 -5.54 -15.67 7.75
N MET A 221 -4.24 -15.68 7.41
CA MET A 221 -3.24 -14.83 8.06
C MET A 221 -3.42 -13.37 7.66
N GLN A 222 -3.51 -13.09 6.35
CA GLN A 222 -3.73 -11.72 5.85
C GLN A 222 -4.97 -11.08 6.50
N LYS A 223 -6.08 -11.82 6.61
CA LYS A 223 -7.31 -11.33 7.28
C LYS A 223 -7.10 -11.05 8.76
N LYS A 224 -6.38 -11.90 9.49
CA LYS A 224 -6.10 -11.69 10.92
C LYS A 224 -5.23 -10.46 11.14
N MET A 225 -4.18 -10.29 10.34
CA MET A 225 -3.30 -9.12 10.41
C MET A 225 -4.03 -7.84 10.01
N LEU A 226 -4.80 -7.84 8.93
CA LEU A 226 -5.61 -6.70 8.54
C LEU A 226 -6.62 -6.32 9.62
N LYS A 227 -7.32 -7.30 10.20
CA LYS A 227 -8.26 -7.06 11.30
C LYS A 227 -7.56 -6.44 12.50
N TYR A 228 -6.40 -6.96 12.91
CA TYR A 228 -5.66 -6.43 14.05
C TYR A 228 -5.24 -4.98 13.82
N ALA A 229 -4.62 -4.67 12.68
CA ALA A 229 -4.23 -3.30 12.34
C ALA A 229 -5.46 -2.37 12.32
N ASN A 230 -6.55 -2.81 11.69
CA ASN A 230 -7.75 -1.98 11.61
C ASN A 230 -8.38 -1.68 12.98
N GLN A 231 -8.39 -2.64 13.90
CA GLN A 231 -9.07 -2.49 15.19
C GLN A 231 -8.23 -1.77 16.25
N ASN A 232 -6.89 -1.82 16.15
CA ASN A 232 -6.01 -1.30 17.20
C ASN A 232 -5.33 0.01 16.84
N LEU A 233 -5.16 0.33 15.55
CA LEU A 233 -4.59 1.61 15.14
C LEU A 233 -5.64 2.71 15.25
N PRO A 234 -5.34 3.84 15.92
CA PRO A 234 -6.31 4.92 16.10
C PRO A 234 -6.59 5.61 14.77
N GLU A 235 -7.78 6.21 14.66
CA GLU A 235 -8.13 7.08 13.54
C GLU A 235 -7.24 8.33 13.51
N LYS A 236 -6.82 8.88 14.67
CA LYS A 236 -5.94 10.06 14.78
C LYS A 236 -4.99 9.97 15.96
#